data_AF-A0AAN7WV36-F1
#
_entry.id   AF-A0AAN7WV36-F1
#
_cell.length_a   1.000
_cell.length_b   1.000
_cell.length_c   1.000
_cell.angle_alpha   90.00
_cell.angle_beta   90.00
_cell.angle_gamma   90.00
#
_symmetry.space_group_name_H-M   'P 1'
#
loop_
_entity.id
_entity.type
_entity.pdbx_description
1 polymer ?
#
loop_
_entity_poly.entity_id
_entity_poly.type
_entity_poly.pdbx_seq_one_letter_code
_entity_poly.pdbx_strand_id
1 'polypeptide(L)'
;MASVSAPAQAAAAPAASLQRGIVKMVLSGCAIIVRGQPRGGPPPERQINLSNIRAGAMARRAAQAQPDTKDTPDEPWAFQAREFLRKKLIGKEVCFTVEIKTALGREYGMVYLGRDTTGENLADSLVNEGLATVRREGIRGNNPDQARLCELEDQSRASKKGLWSEGGGTHTVRDLKYTIENPRNFVDSLHQKPINAIIEHVRDGSVVRALLLPDYYLVTVMLSGVKCPTFKREADGTESPESFAAEAKFFTESRLLQRDVQIILESCPNQIILGTILHPNGNITELLLKEGFARCVDWSMAVYTQGAEKLRAAERSAKERKVRIWKDYVAPTANLDQKDRQFVAKVRS
;
A
#
# COMPACT_ATOMS: atom_id res chain seq x y z
N MET A 1 -64.75 -8.13 29.20
CA MET A 1 -63.28 -8.04 29.40
C MET A 1 -62.63 -7.96 28.02
N ALA A 2 -62.24 -6.77 27.58
CA ALA A 2 -61.45 -6.61 26.36
C ALA A 2 -60.03 -6.20 26.81
N SER A 3 -59.07 -7.11 26.61
CA SER A 3 -57.67 -6.90 26.95
C SER A 3 -57.03 -5.94 25.95
N VAL A 4 -56.58 -4.79 26.44
CA VAL A 4 -55.79 -3.83 25.67
C VAL A 4 -54.36 -4.36 25.60
N SER A 5 -53.91 -4.75 24.41
CA SER A 5 -52.53 -5.15 24.15
C SER A 5 -51.62 -3.91 24.18
N ALA A 6 -50.67 -3.91 25.10
CA ALA A 6 -49.63 -2.88 25.18
C ALA A 6 -48.70 -2.95 23.94
N PRO A 7 -48.20 -1.82 23.43
CA PRO A 7 -47.28 -1.83 22.29
C PRO A 7 -45.94 -2.45 22.71
N ALA A 8 -45.48 -3.43 21.92
CA ALA A 8 -44.20 -4.07 22.10
C ALA A 8 -43.07 -3.03 22.01
N GLN A 9 -42.32 -2.88 23.11
CA GLN A 9 -41.11 -2.07 23.17
C GLN A 9 -40.10 -2.67 22.19
N ALA A 10 -39.76 -1.94 21.12
CA ALA A 10 -38.70 -2.33 20.22
C ALA A 10 -37.39 -2.41 21.01
N ALA A 11 -36.80 -3.60 21.09
CA ALA A 11 -35.52 -3.81 21.75
C ALA A 11 -34.46 -2.91 21.10
N ALA A 12 -33.74 -2.15 21.92
CA ALA A 12 -32.61 -1.35 21.48
C ALA A 12 -31.57 -2.27 20.81
N ALA A 13 -31.16 -1.94 19.59
CA ALA A 13 -30.08 -2.65 18.92
C ALA A 13 -28.82 -2.59 19.80
N PRO A 14 -28.06 -3.69 19.93
CA PRO A 14 -26.84 -3.69 20.75
C PRO A 14 -25.87 -2.62 20.25
N ALA A 15 -25.34 -1.82 21.17
CA ALA A 15 -24.37 -0.77 20.85
C ALA A 15 -23.16 -1.38 20.15
N ALA A 16 -22.78 -0.83 18.99
CA ALA A 16 -21.64 -1.32 18.22
C ALA A 16 -20.36 -1.24 19.06
N SER A 17 -19.58 -2.32 19.10
CA SER A 17 -18.35 -2.37 19.89
C SER A 17 -17.25 -1.52 19.26
N LEU A 18 -16.66 -0.63 20.07
CA LEU A 18 -15.52 0.18 19.66
C LEU A 18 -14.28 -0.69 19.53
N GLN A 19 -13.62 -0.59 18.38
CA GLN A 19 -12.43 -1.36 18.03
C GLN A 19 -11.31 -0.44 17.57
N ARG A 20 -10.07 -0.95 17.53
CA ARG A 20 -8.88 -0.19 17.13
C ARG A 20 -8.06 -0.96 16.12
N GLY A 21 -7.35 -0.23 15.26
CA GLY A 21 -6.43 -0.80 14.28
C GLY A 21 -5.48 0.24 13.71
N ILE A 22 -4.45 -0.23 13.03
CA ILE A 22 -3.50 0.62 12.30
C ILE A 22 -3.92 0.64 10.84
N VAL A 23 -4.03 1.83 10.25
CA VAL A 23 -4.41 1.94 8.83
C VAL A 23 -3.28 1.41 7.95
N LYS A 24 -3.60 0.33 7.22
CA LYS A 24 -2.72 -0.31 6.23
C LYS A 24 -2.76 0.46 4.91
N MET A 25 -3.97 0.71 4.38
CA MET A 25 -4.18 1.39 3.11
C MET A 25 -5.59 2.00 3.00
N VAL A 26 -5.73 2.99 2.13
CA VAL A 26 -6.99 3.60 1.70
C VAL A 26 -7.35 3.08 0.31
N LEU A 27 -8.60 2.66 0.13
CA LEU A 27 -9.13 2.09 -1.10
C LEU A 27 -9.94 3.12 -1.90
N SER A 28 -10.35 2.72 -3.11
CA SER A 28 -11.35 3.43 -3.90
C SER A 28 -12.65 3.63 -3.10
N GLY A 29 -13.32 4.76 -3.29
CA GLY A 29 -14.54 5.10 -2.54
C GLY A 29 -14.28 5.39 -1.05
N CYS A 30 -13.03 5.66 -0.67
CA CYS A 30 -12.59 6.00 0.68
C CYS A 30 -12.85 4.93 1.76
N ALA A 31 -13.04 3.67 1.37
CA ALA A 31 -12.93 2.57 2.33
C ALA A 31 -11.48 2.43 2.82
N ILE A 32 -11.27 1.92 4.03
CA ILE A 32 -9.94 1.71 4.59
C ILE A 32 -9.73 0.24 4.94
N ILE A 33 -8.48 -0.21 4.85
CA ILE A 33 -8.05 -1.47 5.46
C ILE A 33 -7.26 -1.13 6.71
N VAL A 34 -7.72 -1.64 7.84
CA VAL A 34 -7.01 -1.61 9.11
C VAL A 34 -6.38 -2.96 9.40
N ARG A 35 -5.28 -2.96 10.13
CA ARG A 35 -4.61 -4.18 10.59
C ARG A 35 -4.33 -4.16 12.08
N GLY A 36 -4.20 -5.35 12.66
CA GLY A 36 -3.65 -5.53 14.01
C GLY A 36 -2.13 -5.33 14.10
N GLN A 37 -1.60 -5.62 15.28
CA GLN A 37 -0.16 -5.80 15.49
C GLN A 37 0.26 -7.21 15.06
N PRO A 38 1.43 -7.39 14.44
CA PRO A 38 1.93 -8.73 14.12
C PRO A 38 2.19 -9.52 15.40
N ARG A 39 1.70 -10.77 15.46
CA ARG A 39 1.87 -11.70 16.59
C ARG A 39 2.23 -13.08 16.05
N GLY A 40 3.52 -13.31 15.83
CA GLY A 40 4.03 -14.59 15.30
C GLY A 40 3.74 -14.84 13.80
N GLY A 41 3.17 -13.87 13.09
CA GLY A 41 2.84 -13.96 11.66
C GLY A 41 2.23 -12.67 11.13
N PRO A 42 1.75 -12.67 9.86
CA PRO A 42 1.05 -11.53 9.29
C PRO A 42 -0.15 -11.11 10.17
N PRO A 43 -0.33 -9.81 10.44
CA PRO A 43 -1.42 -9.35 11.29
C PRO A 43 -2.78 -9.55 10.62
N PRO A 44 -3.86 -9.74 11.39
CA PRO A 44 -5.21 -9.78 10.85
C PRO A 44 -5.57 -8.43 10.22
N GLU A 45 -6.29 -8.47 9.10
CA GLU A 45 -6.73 -7.30 8.34
C GLU A 45 -8.24 -7.24 8.28
N ARG A 46 -8.78 -6.02 8.22
CA ARG A 46 -10.21 -5.78 8.14
C ARG A 46 -10.48 -4.56 7.29
N GLN A 47 -11.41 -4.69 6.34
CA GLN A 47 -11.85 -3.58 5.52
C GLN A 47 -13.08 -2.93 6.16
N ILE A 48 -13.03 -1.62 6.35
CA ILE A 48 -14.11 -0.80 6.88
C ILE A 48 -14.52 0.22 5.83
N ASN A 49 -15.78 0.17 5.42
CA ASN A 49 -16.39 1.18 4.55
C ASN A 49 -16.98 2.30 5.41
N LEU A 50 -16.84 3.55 4.98
CA LEU A 50 -17.38 4.69 5.73
C LEU A 50 -18.90 4.74 5.58
N SER A 51 -19.61 4.69 6.71
CA SER A 51 -21.07 4.80 6.76
C SER A 51 -21.57 6.16 6.28
N ASN A 52 -22.82 6.20 5.82
CA ASN A 52 -23.59 7.40 5.52
C ASN A 52 -23.06 8.31 4.39
N ILE A 53 -21.92 8.00 3.78
CA ILE A 53 -21.33 8.81 2.71
C ILE A 53 -21.05 8.01 1.43
N ARG A 54 -20.81 8.71 0.34
CA ARG A 54 -20.30 8.17 -0.93
C ARG A 54 -19.18 9.06 -1.46
N ALA A 55 -17.98 8.50 -1.53
CA ALA A 55 -16.87 9.11 -2.26
C ALA A 55 -16.81 8.58 -3.70
N GLY A 56 -16.10 9.32 -4.56
CA GLY A 56 -15.90 8.94 -5.95
C GLY A 56 -15.14 7.62 -6.12
N ALA A 57 -15.45 6.87 -7.18
CA ALA A 57 -14.71 5.68 -7.56
C ALA A 57 -13.40 6.05 -8.27
N MET A 58 -12.29 5.45 -7.83
CA MET A 58 -11.02 5.59 -8.54
C MET A 58 -11.01 4.75 -9.82
N ALA A 59 -10.14 5.14 -10.74
CA ALA A 59 -9.85 4.42 -11.96
C ALA A 59 -9.50 2.96 -11.67
N ARG A 60 -9.98 2.08 -12.54
CA ARG A 60 -9.75 0.64 -12.47
C ARG A 60 -9.30 0.13 -13.81
N ARG A 61 -8.14 -0.53 -13.80
CA ARG A 61 -7.64 -1.27 -14.96
C ARG A 61 -8.48 -2.52 -15.20
N ALA A 62 -8.87 -2.75 -16.44
CA ALA A 62 -9.51 -3.98 -16.87
C ALA A 62 -8.65 -5.21 -16.57
N ALA A 63 -9.29 -6.31 -16.20
CA ALA A 63 -8.58 -7.56 -16.00
C ALA A 63 -8.18 -8.14 -17.35
N GLN A 64 -6.91 -8.53 -17.51
CA GLN A 64 -6.42 -9.15 -18.76
C GLN A 64 -7.18 -10.43 -19.15
N ALA A 65 -7.77 -11.12 -18.18
CA ALA A 65 -8.59 -12.31 -18.40
C ALA A 65 -9.99 -11.99 -19.00
N GLN A 66 -10.36 -10.72 -19.10
CA GLN A 66 -11.66 -10.25 -19.60
C GLN A 66 -11.45 -9.20 -20.69
N PRO A 67 -11.13 -9.60 -21.94
CA PRO A 67 -10.70 -8.70 -23.01
C PRO A 67 -11.77 -7.67 -23.43
N ASP A 68 -13.05 -7.95 -23.19
CA ASP A 68 -14.16 -7.03 -23.50
C ASP A 68 -14.34 -5.93 -22.45
N THR A 69 -13.68 -6.04 -21.30
CA THR A 69 -13.73 -5.01 -20.26
C THR A 69 -12.73 -3.90 -20.57
N LYS A 70 -13.19 -2.64 -20.50
CA LYS A 70 -12.35 -1.45 -20.70
C LYS A 70 -11.89 -0.89 -19.37
N ASP A 71 -10.74 -0.22 -19.39
CA ASP A 71 -10.28 0.60 -18.27
C ASP A 71 -11.36 1.65 -17.95
N THR A 72 -11.61 1.84 -16.66
CA THR A 72 -12.53 2.88 -16.17
C THR A 72 -11.71 4.03 -15.59
N PRO A 73 -12.00 5.30 -15.94
CA PRO A 73 -11.29 6.46 -15.40
C PRO A 73 -11.70 6.75 -13.95
N ASP A 74 -11.02 7.69 -13.30
CA ASP A 74 -11.45 8.23 -12.02
C ASP A 74 -12.79 8.96 -12.20
N GLU A 75 -13.70 8.84 -11.23
CA GLU A 75 -14.76 9.83 -11.03
C GLU A 75 -14.13 11.16 -10.56
N PRO A 76 -14.72 12.32 -10.88
CA PRO A 76 -14.24 13.61 -10.38
C PRO A 76 -14.04 13.59 -8.86
N TRP A 77 -12.92 14.16 -8.41
CA TRP A 77 -12.48 14.24 -7.01
C TRP A 77 -12.19 12.90 -6.31
N ALA A 78 -12.30 11.75 -7.00
CA ALA A 78 -12.07 10.44 -6.39
C ALA A 78 -10.62 10.26 -5.91
N PHE A 79 -9.65 10.63 -6.74
CA PHE A 79 -8.24 10.51 -6.38
C PHE A 79 -7.87 11.46 -5.23
N GLN A 80 -8.41 12.68 -5.23
CA GLN A 80 -8.19 13.71 -4.22
C GLN A 80 -8.78 13.27 -2.88
N ALA A 81 -9.97 12.65 -2.89
CA ALA A 81 -10.56 12.04 -1.70
C ALA A 81 -9.66 10.94 -1.12
N ARG A 82 -9.12 10.05 -1.99
CA ARG A 82 -8.16 9.03 -1.56
C ARG A 82 -6.90 9.67 -0.99
N GLU A 83 -6.32 10.65 -1.67
CA GLU A 83 -5.09 11.33 -1.24
C GLU A 83 -5.27 12.10 0.08
N PHE A 84 -6.43 12.71 0.30
CA PHE A 84 -6.78 13.37 1.56
C PHE A 84 -6.71 12.39 2.73
N LEU A 85 -7.37 11.24 2.62
CA LEU A 85 -7.29 10.19 3.64
C LEU A 85 -5.89 9.57 3.73
N ARG A 86 -5.23 9.32 2.59
CA ARG A 86 -3.89 8.71 2.56
C ARG A 86 -2.90 9.53 3.38
N LYS A 87 -2.84 10.84 3.12
CA LYS A 87 -1.95 11.77 3.83
C LYS A 87 -2.26 11.89 5.31
N LYS A 88 -3.53 11.76 5.69
CA LYS A 88 -3.97 11.86 7.09
C LYS A 88 -3.78 10.55 7.88
N LEU A 89 -4.00 9.40 7.25
CA LEU A 89 -4.23 8.14 7.97
C LEU A 89 -3.12 7.11 7.87
N ILE A 90 -2.31 7.12 6.81
CA ILE A 90 -1.43 5.98 6.56
C ILE A 90 -0.43 5.77 7.71
N GLY A 91 -0.47 4.57 8.30
CA GLY A 91 0.33 4.20 9.46
C GLY A 91 -0.16 4.76 10.80
N LYS A 92 -1.26 5.50 10.85
CA LYS A 92 -1.88 5.99 12.09
C LYS A 92 -2.77 4.93 12.73
N GLU A 93 -2.88 5.00 14.06
CA GLU A 93 -3.87 4.26 14.83
C GLU A 93 -5.22 4.99 14.70
N VAL A 94 -6.28 4.23 14.43
CA VAL A 94 -7.66 4.70 14.37
C VAL A 94 -8.53 3.82 15.26
N CYS A 95 -9.65 4.37 15.73
CA CYS A 95 -10.73 3.57 16.30
C CYS A 95 -11.97 3.63 15.41
N PHE A 96 -12.76 2.57 15.45
CA PHE A 96 -13.93 2.43 14.59
C PHE A 96 -15.00 1.58 15.25
N THR A 97 -16.25 1.81 14.85
CA THR A 97 -17.41 0.97 15.16
C THR A 97 -17.89 0.32 13.87
N VAL A 98 -18.48 -0.87 13.95
CA VAL A 98 -19.14 -1.51 12.79
C VAL A 98 -20.63 -1.50 13.04
N GLU A 99 -21.36 -0.77 12.21
CA GLU A 99 -22.80 -0.55 12.36
C GLU A 99 -23.59 -1.55 11.53
N ILE A 100 -23.14 -1.81 10.31
CA ILE A 100 -23.83 -2.67 9.35
C ILE A 100 -22.83 -3.64 8.75
N LYS A 101 -23.20 -4.93 8.74
CA LYS A 101 -22.52 -5.95 7.95
C LYS A 101 -23.49 -6.47 6.90
N THR A 102 -23.12 -6.35 5.63
CA THR A 102 -23.95 -6.87 4.53
C THR A 102 -23.88 -8.39 4.47
N ALA A 103 -24.85 -9.02 3.79
CA ALA A 103 -24.85 -10.46 3.54
C ALA A 103 -23.58 -10.94 2.80
N LEU A 104 -22.95 -10.06 2.01
CA LEU A 104 -21.68 -10.32 1.31
C LEU A 104 -20.44 -10.05 2.19
N GLY A 105 -20.62 -9.82 3.49
CA GLY A 105 -19.54 -9.62 4.45
C GLY A 105 -18.90 -8.23 4.41
N ARG A 106 -19.45 -7.25 3.67
CA ARG A 106 -18.94 -5.88 3.70
C ARG A 106 -19.37 -5.19 4.99
N GLU A 107 -18.43 -4.53 5.64
CA GLU A 107 -18.67 -3.86 6.91
C GLU A 107 -18.64 -2.35 6.72
N TYR A 108 -19.69 -1.69 7.23
CA TYR A 108 -19.86 -0.24 7.22
C TYR A 108 -19.85 0.27 8.64
N GLY A 109 -19.16 1.39 8.84
CA GLY A 109 -18.99 1.95 10.17
C GLY A 109 -18.44 3.36 10.18
N MET A 110 -18.34 3.89 11.38
CA MET A 110 -17.69 5.16 11.66
C MET A 110 -16.23 4.92 12.00
N VAL A 111 -15.36 5.81 11.54
CA VAL A 111 -13.92 5.76 11.82
C VAL A 111 -13.49 7.11 12.36
N TYR A 112 -12.70 7.05 13.43
CA TYR A 112 -12.18 8.22 14.13
C TYR A 112 -10.66 8.15 14.19
N LEU A 113 -10.01 9.28 13.94
CA LEU A 113 -8.57 9.41 14.09
C LEU A 113 -8.21 9.51 15.58
N GLY A 114 -7.52 8.50 16.10
CA GLY A 114 -7.17 8.43 17.53
C GLY A 114 -7.54 7.08 18.15
N ARG A 115 -7.73 7.09 19.48
CA ARG A 115 -7.98 5.88 20.29
C ARG A 115 -9.41 5.77 20.80
N ASP A 116 -10.19 6.84 20.69
CA ASP A 116 -11.57 6.95 21.11
C ASP A 116 -12.37 7.80 20.10
N THR A 117 -13.69 7.89 20.34
CA THR A 117 -14.64 8.59 19.46
C THR A 117 -14.64 10.11 19.63
N THR A 118 -13.74 10.69 20.44
CA THR A 118 -13.59 12.15 20.56
C THR A 118 -12.69 12.73 19.47
N GLY A 119 -11.94 11.85 18.79
CA GLY A 119 -11.12 12.19 17.65
C GLY A 119 -11.93 12.62 16.42
N GLU A 120 -11.21 13.07 15.40
CA GLU A 120 -11.79 13.50 14.13
C GLU A 120 -12.51 12.35 13.42
N ASN A 121 -13.79 12.54 13.11
CA ASN A 121 -14.56 11.61 12.28
C ASN A 121 -14.16 11.76 10.80
N LEU A 122 -13.82 10.65 10.15
CA LEU A 122 -13.32 10.66 8.77
C LEU A 122 -14.41 10.95 7.74
N ALA A 123 -15.65 10.52 7.99
CA ALA A 123 -16.77 10.79 7.09
C ALA A 123 -17.11 12.29 7.10
N ASP A 124 -17.17 12.89 8.29
CA ASP A 124 -17.34 14.34 8.47
C ASP A 124 -16.28 15.11 7.69
N SER A 125 -15.02 14.72 7.84
CA SER A 125 -13.89 15.43 7.24
C SER A 125 -13.91 15.38 5.72
N LEU A 126 -14.28 14.24 5.13
CA LEU A 126 -14.46 14.13 3.69
C LEU A 126 -15.62 15.00 3.18
N VAL A 127 -16.76 14.99 3.87
CA VAL A 127 -17.93 15.78 3.46
C VAL A 127 -17.65 17.28 3.60
N ASN A 128 -17.02 17.70 4.70
CA ASN A 128 -16.66 19.09 4.95
C ASN A 128 -15.69 19.68 3.91
N GLU A 129 -14.84 18.84 3.31
CA GLU A 129 -13.94 19.23 2.22
C GLU A 129 -14.56 19.04 0.82
N GLY A 130 -15.84 18.65 0.73
CA GLY A 130 -16.52 18.39 -0.54
C GLY A 130 -15.92 17.21 -1.30
N LEU A 131 -15.37 16.20 -0.62
CA LEU A 131 -14.73 15.02 -1.20
C LEU A 131 -15.63 13.77 -1.16
N ALA A 132 -16.79 13.87 -0.50
CA ALA A 132 -17.83 12.86 -0.47
C ALA A 132 -19.20 13.51 -0.37
N THR A 133 -20.24 12.83 -0.83
CA THR A 133 -21.64 13.22 -0.65
C THR A 133 -22.31 12.40 0.43
N VAL A 134 -23.36 12.94 1.03
CA VAL A 134 -24.16 12.26 2.05
C VAL A 134 -25.21 11.36 1.40
N ARG A 135 -25.34 10.12 1.89
CA ARG A 135 -26.42 9.21 1.51
C ARG A 135 -27.69 9.64 2.25
N ARG A 136 -28.58 10.32 1.54
CA ARG A 136 -29.86 10.83 2.06
C ARG A 136 -31.02 9.82 1.94
N GLU A 137 -30.82 8.71 1.22
CA GLU A 137 -31.82 7.65 1.13
C GLU A 137 -31.95 6.89 2.47
N GLY A 138 -33.16 6.76 2.98
CA GLY A 138 -33.44 6.06 4.24
C GLY A 138 -33.24 6.87 5.51
N ILE A 139 -33.19 8.22 5.42
CA ILE A 139 -33.18 9.12 6.59
C ILE A 139 -34.37 8.78 7.49
N ARG A 140 -34.08 8.17 8.65
CA ARG A 140 -34.98 8.23 9.80
C ARG A 140 -34.64 9.54 10.49
N GLY A 141 -35.57 10.50 10.49
CA GLY A 141 -35.35 11.90 10.89
C GLY A 141 -34.80 12.19 12.30
N ASN A 142 -34.33 11.18 13.03
CA ASN A 142 -33.81 11.27 14.39
C ASN A 142 -32.35 10.77 14.54
N ASN A 143 -31.54 10.64 13.48
CA ASN A 143 -30.10 10.29 13.63
C ASN A 143 -29.22 11.56 13.68
N PRO A 144 -28.66 11.95 14.84
CA PRO A 144 -27.83 13.16 14.98
C PRO A 144 -26.57 13.15 14.11
N ASP A 145 -25.94 11.99 13.93
CA ASP A 145 -24.72 11.87 13.12
C ASP A 145 -25.00 12.15 11.64
N GLN A 146 -26.16 11.72 11.15
CA GLN A 146 -26.57 11.98 9.77
C GLN A 146 -27.01 13.44 9.57
N ALA A 147 -27.66 14.05 10.56
CA ALA A 147 -28.01 15.48 10.52
C ALA A 147 -26.74 16.34 10.44
N ARG A 148 -25.72 16.03 11.25
CA ARG A 148 -24.41 16.67 11.22
C ARG A 148 -23.72 16.54 9.86
N LEU A 149 -23.76 15.36 9.23
CA LEU A 149 -23.21 15.18 7.87
C LEU A 149 -23.93 16.05 6.84
N CYS A 150 -25.27 16.17 6.91
CA CYS A 150 -26.02 17.06 6.03
C CYS A 150 -25.61 18.53 6.21
N GLU A 151 -25.44 18.99 7.45
CA GLU A 151 -24.96 20.35 7.73
C GLU A 151 -23.57 20.61 7.14
N LEU A 152 -22.63 19.66 7.29
CA LEU A 152 -21.30 19.75 6.70
C LEU A 152 -21.34 19.76 5.17
N GLU A 153 -22.24 19.00 4.56
CA GLU A 153 -22.44 18.99 3.11
C GLU A 153 -22.93 20.36 2.63
N ASP A 154 -23.92 20.93 3.29
CA ASP A 154 -24.47 22.25 2.96
C ASP A 154 -23.40 23.35 3.13
N GLN A 155 -22.57 23.28 4.17
CA GLN A 155 -21.43 24.19 4.37
C GLN A 155 -20.36 24.06 3.27
N SER A 156 -19.97 22.83 2.92
CA SER A 156 -18.99 22.60 1.86
C SER A 156 -19.50 23.07 0.49
N ARG A 157 -20.82 22.95 0.24
CA ARG A 157 -21.48 23.47 -0.95
C ARG A 157 -21.50 24.99 -0.99
N ALA A 158 -21.90 25.63 0.11
CA ALA A 158 -21.87 27.10 0.22
C ALA A 158 -20.45 27.66 0.02
N SER A 159 -19.44 26.91 0.48
CA SER A 159 -18.02 27.25 0.33
C SER A 159 -17.41 26.83 -1.01
N LYS A 160 -18.19 26.23 -1.92
CA LYS A 160 -17.75 25.75 -3.25
C LYS A 160 -16.50 24.85 -3.21
N LYS A 161 -16.40 23.98 -2.20
CA LYS A 161 -15.26 23.06 -2.03
C LYS A 161 -15.41 21.80 -2.87
N GLY A 162 -14.30 21.28 -3.39
CA GLY A 162 -14.24 19.95 -4.01
C GLY A 162 -15.31 19.74 -5.08
N LEU A 163 -16.14 18.72 -4.89
CA LEU A 163 -17.30 18.37 -5.74
C LEU A 163 -18.23 19.55 -6.03
N TRP A 164 -18.25 20.57 -5.17
CA TRP A 164 -19.10 21.75 -5.27
C TRP A 164 -18.40 22.95 -5.93
N SER A 165 -17.14 22.81 -6.33
CA SER A 165 -16.43 23.85 -7.07
C SER A 165 -17.03 24.02 -8.46
N GLU A 166 -16.86 25.22 -9.03
CA GLU A 166 -17.25 25.46 -10.43
C GLU A 166 -16.37 24.61 -11.38
N GLY A 167 -16.93 24.22 -12.53
CA GLY A 167 -16.19 23.49 -13.58
C GLY A 167 -16.19 21.95 -13.48
N GLY A 168 -17.02 21.35 -12.62
CA GLY A 168 -17.34 19.91 -12.67
C GLY A 168 -16.21 18.92 -12.35
N GLY A 169 -15.03 19.42 -11.93
CA GLY A 169 -13.92 18.61 -11.44
C GLY A 169 -13.21 17.75 -12.49
N THR A 170 -13.39 17.98 -13.79
CA THR A 170 -12.73 17.15 -14.84
C THR A 170 -11.20 17.18 -14.76
N HIS A 171 -10.61 18.32 -14.37
CA HIS A 171 -9.17 18.49 -14.15
C HIS A 171 -8.60 17.60 -13.03
N THR A 172 -9.46 16.98 -12.21
CA THR A 172 -9.07 16.08 -11.13
C THR A 172 -8.92 14.63 -11.56
N VAL A 173 -9.46 14.29 -12.74
CA VAL A 173 -9.43 12.94 -13.32
C VAL A 173 -8.05 12.70 -13.91
N ARG A 174 -7.35 11.67 -13.42
CA ARG A 174 -5.99 11.37 -13.88
C ARG A 174 -6.03 10.67 -15.23
N ASP A 175 -5.13 11.09 -16.11
CA ASP A 175 -4.74 10.31 -17.29
C ASP A 175 -3.73 9.23 -16.89
N LEU A 176 -4.23 8.10 -16.38
CA LEU A 176 -3.40 6.98 -15.91
C LEU A 176 -2.73 6.26 -17.08
N LYS A 177 -1.41 6.17 -17.00
CA LYS A 177 -0.59 5.49 -18.01
C LYS A 177 -0.08 4.17 -17.46
N TYR A 178 -0.65 3.06 -17.96
CA TYR A 178 -0.30 1.71 -17.49
C TYR A 178 0.87 1.07 -18.26
N THR A 179 1.27 1.67 -19.37
CA THR A 179 2.33 1.19 -20.26
C THR A 179 3.19 2.37 -20.66
N ILE A 180 4.50 2.18 -20.68
CA ILE A 180 5.46 3.15 -21.23
C ILE A 180 5.83 2.68 -22.63
N GLU A 181 5.66 3.52 -23.65
CA GLU A 181 5.92 3.14 -25.05
C GLU A 181 7.38 2.79 -25.28
N ASN A 182 8.31 3.62 -24.79
CA ASN A 182 9.74 3.39 -24.86
C ASN A 182 10.37 3.45 -23.45
N PRO A 183 10.36 2.34 -22.69
CA PRO A 183 10.85 2.32 -21.32
C PRO A 183 12.30 2.79 -21.18
N ARG A 184 13.18 2.40 -22.11
CA ARG A 184 14.60 2.77 -22.08
C ARG A 184 14.77 4.28 -22.20
N ASN A 185 14.20 4.87 -23.26
CA ASN A 185 14.25 6.31 -23.45
C ASN A 185 13.63 7.07 -22.27
N PHE A 186 12.52 6.56 -21.72
CA PHE A 186 11.89 7.15 -20.54
C PHE A 186 12.85 7.19 -19.35
N VAL A 187 13.46 6.06 -18.98
CA VAL A 187 14.42 5.99 -17.86
C VAL A 187 15.66 6.85 -18.12
N ASP A 188 16.24 6.77 -19.33
CA ASP A 188 17.44 7.51 -19.69
C ASP A 188 17.23 9.02 -19.65
N SER A 189 16.05 9.50 -20.09
CA SER A 189 15.69 10.93 -20.09
C SER A 189 15.61 11.55 -18.69
N LEU A 190 15.44 10.72 -17.66
CA LEU A 190 15.33 11.15 -16.27
C LEU A 190 16.70 11.26 -15.59
N HIS A 191 17.78 10.81 -16.25
CA HIS A 191 19.17 10.98 -15.80
C HIS A 191 19.40 10.56 -14.34
N GLN A 192 18.76 9.46 -13.92
CA GLN A 192 18.81 8.93 -12.56
C GLN A 192 18.45 9.97 -11.47
N LYS A 193 17.70 11.02 -11.82
CA LYS A 193 17.20 11.99 -10.85
C LYS A 193 16.05 11.36 -10.05
N PRO A 194 15.97 11.59 -8.72
CA PRO A 194 14.86 11.09 -7.92
C PRO A 194 13.51 11.65 -8.39
N ILE A 195 12.51 10.79 -8.55
CA ILE A 195 11.15 11.14 -8.99
C ILE A 195 10.18 10.88 -7.87
N ASN A 196 9.31 11.84 -7.59
CA ASN A 196 8.25 11.67 -6.60
C ASN A 196 7.28 10.58 -7.05
N ALA A 197 6.94 9.67 -6.15
CA ALA A 197 6.04 8.57 -6.44
C ALA A 197 5.24 8.15 -5.21
N ILE A 198 4.17 7.39 -5.44
CA ILE A 198 3.37 6.75 -4.40
C ILE A 198 3.44 5.24 -4.60
N ILE A 199 3.80 4.49 -3.56
CA ILE A 199 3.77 3.02 -3.65
C ILE A 199 2.33 2.52 -3.55
N GLU A 200 1.75 2.05 -4.64
CA GLU A 200 0.34 1.65 -4.69
C GLU A 200 0.11 0.22 -4.22
N HIS A 201 1.07 -0.67 -4.49
CA HIS A 201 0.95 -2.08 -4.15
C HIS A 201 2.34 -2.70 -3.94
N VAL A 202 2.41 -3.71 -3.07
CA VAL A 202 3.63 -4.49 -2.82
C VAL A 202 3.35 -5.93 -3.26
N ARG A 203 4.06 -6.40 -4.28
CA ARG A 203 3.89 -7.77 -4.79
C ARG A 203 4.61 -8.75 -3.88
N ASP A 204 5.87 -8.46 -3.60
CA ASP A 204 6.76 -9.14 -2.66
C ASP A 204 7.69 -8.11 -2.00
N GLY A 205 8.63 -8.55 -1.16
CA GLY A 205 9.51 -7.64 -0.43
C GLY A 205 10.34 -6.70 -1.32
N SER A 206 10.65 -7.11 -2.56
CA SER A 206 11.54 -6.39 -3.49
C SER A 206 10.86 -5.88 -4.76
N VAL A 207 9.56 -6.16 -4.96
CA VAL A 207 8.81 -5.75 -6.15
C VAL A 207 7.54 -5.02 -5.75
N VAL A 208 7.40 -3.78 -6.23
CA VAL A 208 6.27 -2.90 -5.93
C VAL A 208 5.64 -2.34 -7.21
N ARG A 209 4.40 -1.86 -7.10
CA ARG A 209 3.77 -0.99 -8.09
C ARG A 209 3.84 0.44 -7.56
N ALA A 210 4.33 1.35 -8.39
CA ALA A 210 4.48 2.76 -8.04
C ALA A 210 3.72 3.63 -9.04
N LEU A 211 3.05 4.67 -8.53
CA LEU A 211 2.48 5.76 -9.31
C LEU A 211 3.51 6.88 -9.38
N LEU A 212 4.15 7.06 -10.52
CA LEU A 212 5.12 8.14 -10.75
C LEU A 212 4.40 9.46 -11.00
N LEU A 213 4.90 10.53 -10.38
CA LEU A 213 4.37 11.89 -10.51
C LEU A 213 5.30 12.76 -11.39
N PRO A 214 4.78 13.78 -12.09
CA PRO A 214 3.39 14.25 -12.06
C PRO A 214 2.45 13.54 -13.07
N ASP A 215 2.99 12.79 -14.03
CA ASP A 215 2.23 12.32 -15.21
C ASP A 215 1.42 11.03 -15.01
N TYR A 216 1.41 10.50 -13.78
CA TYR A 216 0.61 9.36 -13.35
C TYR A 216 0.89 8.05 -14.11
N TYR A 217 2.17 7.73 -14.33
CA TYR A 217 2.59 6.41 -14.81
C TYR A 217 2.50 5.37 -13.68
N LEU A 218 1.68 4.34 -13.88
CA LEU A 218 1.59 3.22 -12.95
C LEU A 218 2.51 2.08 -13.39
N VAL A 219 3.71 2.05 -12.82
CA VAL A 219 4.82 1.16 -13.23
C VAL A 219 5.06 0.05 -12.21
N THR A 220 5.79 -0.98 -12.64
CA THR A 220 6.36 -1.98 -11.72
C THR A 220 7.81 -1.62 -11.46
N VAL A 221 8.18 -1.49 -10.18
CA VAL A 221 9.56 -1.25 -9.75
C VAL A 221 10.07 -2.48 -9.02
N MET A 222 11.22 -2.98 -9.45
CA MET A 222 12.00 -4.01 -8.76
C MET A 222 13.23 -3.36 -8.16
N LEU A 223 13.50 -3.62 -6.89
CA LEU A 223 14.69 -3.10 -6.22
C LEU A 223 15.95 -3.66 -6.89
N SER A 224 16.83 -2.78 -7.33
CA SER A 224 18.10 -3.14 -7.95
C SER A 224 19.08 -3.75 -6.93
N GLY A 225 19.95 -4.63 -7.42
CA GLY A 225 20.98 -5.29 -6.62
C GLY A 225 20.49 -6.35 -5.63
N VAL A 226 19.18 -6.51 -5.42
CA VAL A 226 18.62 -7.45 -4.44
C VAL A 226 17.45 -8.29 -4.98
N LYS A 227 17.16 -9.39 -4.28
CA LYS A 227 15.96 -10.21 -4.49
C LYS A 227 15.42 -10.74 -3.18
N CYS A 228 14.12 -10.58 -2.95
CA CYS A 228 13.39 -11.24 -1.86
C CYS A 228 12.83 -12.60 -2.30
N PRO A 229 12.51 -13.50 -1.35
CA PRO A 229 11.66 -14.65 -1.61
C PRO A 229 10.32 -14.22 -2.21
N THR A 230 9.81 -15.02 -3.14
CA THR A 230 8.65 -14.69 -3.97
C THR A 230 7.48 -15.64 -3.73
N PHE A 231 6.33 -15.33 -4.32
CA PHE A 231 5.16 -16.21 -4.35
C PHE A 231 5.20 -17.00 -5.67
N LYS A 232 5.24 -18.32 -5.58
CA LYS A 232 5.17 -19.20 -6.75
C LYS A 232 3.71 -19.34 -7.14
N ARG A 233 3.43 -19.18 -8.44
CA ARG A 233 2.09 -19.37 -8.98
C ARG A 233 1.99 -20.79 -9.53
N GLU A 234 1.11 -21.57 -8.92
CA GLU A 234 0.81 -22.94 -9.35
C GLU A 234 -0.09 -22.93 -10.60
N ALA A 235 -0.21 -24.09 -11.27
CA ALA A 235 -0.96 -24.22 -12.51
C ALA A 235 -2.47 -23.94 -12.37
N ASP A 236 -3.02 -24.15 -11.18
CA ASP A 236 -4.43 -23.85 -10.82
C ASP A 236 -4.66 -22.36 -10.49
N GLY A 237 -3.59 -21.56 -10.51
CA GLY A 237 -3.62 -20.14 -10.20
C GLY A 237 -3.47 -19.80 -8.71
N THR A 238 -3.32 -20.78 -7.82
CA THR A 238 -2.99 -20.53 -6.42
C THR A 238 -1.56 -20.03 -6.28
N GLU A 239 -1.32 -19.16 -5.29
CA GLU A 239 0.01 -18.63 -4.99
C GLU A 239 0.54 -19.25 -3.69
N SER A 240 1.66 -19.97 -3.77
CA SER A 240 2.36 -20.57 -2.64
C SER A 240 3.57 -19.70 -2.26
N PRO A 241 3.69 -19.23 -0.99
CA PRO A 241 4.82 -18.40 -0.58
C PRO A 241 6.09 -19.24 -0.42
N GLU A 242 7.21 -18.77 -0.96
CA GLU A 242 8.53 -19.24 -0.54
C GLU A 242 8.76 -18.93 0.95
N SER A 243 9.70 -19.64 1.57
CA SER A 243 10.09 -19.34 2.95
C SER A 243 10.47 -17.87 3.11
N PHE A 244 9.87 -17.19 4.09
CA PHE A 244 10.02 -15.76 4.37
C PHE A 244 9.42 -14.79 3.34
N ALA A 245 8.69 -15.26 2.31
CA ALA A 245 8.09 -14.37 1.30
C ALA A 245 7.01 -13.45 1.89
N ALA A 246 6.13 -13.99 2.73
CA ALA A 246 5.06 -13.22 3.36
C ALA A 246 5.61 -12.17 4.35
N GLU A 247 6.64 -12.54 5.11
CA GLU A 247 7.30 -11.67 6.08
C GLU A 247 8.11 -10.58 5.39
N ALA A 248 8.81 -10.90 4.30
CA ALA A 248 9.52 -9.91 3.48
C ALA A 248 8.54 -8.93 2.83
N LYS A 249 7.42 -9.42 2.28
CA LYS A 249 6.33 -8.58 1.77
C LYS A 249 5.79 -7.65 2.85
N PHE A 250 5.46 -8.18 4.03
CA PHE A 250 4.97 -7.39 5.16
C PHE A 250 6.00 -6.35 5.65
N PHE A 251 7.29 -6.69 5.62
CA PHE A 251 8.36 -5.77 5.99
C PHE A 251 8.36 -4.51 5.12
N THR A 252 8.18 -4.67 3.81
CA THR A 252 8.06 -3.58 2.84
C THR A 252 6.70 -2.89 2.93
N GLU A 253 5.58 -3.63 3.00
CA GLU A 253 4.22 -3.06 3.11
C GLU A 253 4.06 -2.15 4.32
N SER A 254 4.49 -2.61 5.49
CA SER A 254 4.35 -1.85 6.74
C SER A 254 5.12 -0.53 6.75
N ARG A 255 6.10 -0.36 5.86
CA ARG A 255 6.96 0.82 5.74
C ARG A 255 6.59 1.73 4.57
N LEU A 256 6.28 1.14 3.41
CA LEU A 256 6.21 1.89 2.15
C LEU A 256 4.83 1.91 1.50
N LEU A 257 3.91 0.99 1.80
CA LEU A 257 2.60 0.95 1.13
C LEU A 257 1.84 2.27 1.28
N GLN A 258 1.48 2.91 0.17
CA GLN A 258 0.83 4.22 0.10
C GLN A 258 1.58 5.38 0.79
N ARG A 259 2.90 5.27 0.94
CA ARG A 259 3.76 6.39 1.37
C ARG A 259 4.23 7.18 0.15
N ASP A 260 4.43 8.47 0.37
CA ASP A 260 5.18 9.32 -0.55
C ASP A 260 6.66 8.93 -0.48
N VAL A 261 7.25 8.66 -1.64
CA VAL A 261 8.65 8.28 -1.77
C VAL A 261 9.27 9.02 -2.93
N GLN A 262 10.59 8.98 -3.02
CA GLN A 262 11.28 9.26 -4.27
C GLN A 262 11.86 7.96 -4.82
N ILE A 263 11.83 7.79 -6.14
CA ILE A 263 12.39 6.62 -6.80
C ILE A 263 13.44 7.08 -7.81
N ILE A 264 14.63 6.50 -7.71
CA ILE A 264 15.65 6.61 -8.76
C ILE A 264 15.39 5.49 -9.76
N LEU A 265 15.11 5.84 -11.01
CA LEU A 265 14.98 4.86 -12.09
C LEU A 265 16.36 4.63 -12.71
N GLU A 266 16.89 3.42 -12.54
CA GLU A 266 18.28 3.11 -12.87
C GLU A 266 18.41 2.34 -14.18
N SER A 267 17.48 1.44 -14.46
CA SER A 267 17.43 0.66 -15.70
C SER A 267 16.04 0.08 -15.94
N CYS A 268 15.77 -0.50 -17.10
CA CYS A 268 14.51 -1.16 -17.40
C CYS A 268 14.68 -2.24 -18.49
N PRO A 269 14.73 -3.54 -18.15
CA PRO A 269 14.79 -4.60 -19.15
C PRO A 269 13.53 -4.64 -20.04
N ASN A 270 12.37 -4.22 -19.51
CA ASN A 270 11.09 -4.17 -20.20
C ASN A 270 10.17 -3.11 -19.51
N GLN A 271 8.89 -3.40 -19.28
CA GLN A 271 7.99 -2.54 -18.48
C GLN A 271 8.30 -2.55 -16.97
N ILE A 272 9.19 -3.45 -16.52
CA ILE A 272 9.73 -3.46 -15.16
C ILE A 272 10.92 -2.51 -15.11
N ILE A 273 10.86 -1.58 -14.16
CA ILE A 273 11.93 -0.63 -13.88
C ILE A 273 12.77 -1.17 -12.72
N LEU A 274 14.07 -1.23 -12.91
CA LEU A 274 15.04 -1.43 -11.84
C LEU A 274 15.30 -0.07 -11.20
N GLY A 275 15.20 0.01 -9.88
CA GLY A 275 15.41 1.28 -9.21
C GLY A 275 15.53 1.17 -7.70
N THR A 276 15.85 2.31 -7.10
CA THR A 276 16.02 2.46 -5.66
C THR A 276 14.92 3.35 -5.09
N ILE A 277 14.25 2.89 -4.03
CA ILE A 277 13.21 3.66 -3.32
C ILE A 277 13.86 4.42 -2.16
N LEU A 278 13.76 5.74 -2.20
CA LEU A 278 14.24 6.66 -1.18
C LEU A 278 13.08 7.10 -0.28
N HIS A 279 13.30 7.02 1.02
CA HIS A 279 12.39 7.48 2.05
C HIS A 279 13.19 8.06 3.22
N PRO A 280 12.73 9.14 3.90
CA PRO A 280 13.48 9.77 4.99
C PRO A 280 13.87 8.81 6.13
N ASN A 281 13.05 7.79 6.38
CA ASN A 281 13.31 6.77 7.42
C ASN A 281 14.31 5.68 7.02
N GLY A 282 14.90 5.76 5.83
CA GLY A 282 15.97 4.88 5.38
C GLY A 282 15.71 4.17 4.04
N ASN A 283 16.76 3.53 3.54
CA ASN A 283 16.78 2.79 2.28
C ASN A 283 16.23 1.36 2.47
N ILE A 284 15.08 1.07 1.85
CA ILE A 284 14.42 -0.23 2.01
C ILE A 284 15.28 -1.40 1.51
N THR A 285 16.09 -1.19 0.47
CA THR A 285 16.99 -2.20 -0.11
C THR A 285 18.02 -2.69 0.91
N GLU A 286 18.66 -1.75 1.60
CA GLU A 286 19.63 -2.06 2.67
C GLU A 286 18.96 -2.71 3.88
N LEU A 287 17.78 -2.23 4.28
CA LEU A 287 17.04 -2.76 5.42
C LEU A 287 16.59 -4.21 5.19
N LEU A 288 16.13 -4.55 3.98
CA LEU A 288 15.75 -5.92 3.61
C LEU A 288 16.95 -6.87 3.69
N LEU A 289 18.13 -6.45 3.22
CA LEU A 289 19.35 -7.25 3.33
C LEU A 289 19.81 -7.41 4.77
N LYS A 290 19.86 -6.32 5.54
CA LYS A 290 20.31 -6.32 6.93
C LYS A 290 19.44 -7.22 7.80
N GLU A 291 18.13 -7.25 7.55
CA GLU A 291 17.20 -8.15 8.24
C GLU A 291 17.15 -9.57 7.66
N GLY A 292 17.89 -9.87 6.60
CA GLY A 292 17.92 -11.20 5.99
C GLY A 292 16.64 -11.57 5.24
N PHE A 293 15.85 -10.60 4.80
CA PHE A 293 14.69 -10.80 3.92
C PHE A 293 15.05 -10.78 2.44
N ALA A 294 16.26 -10.36 2.10
CA ALA A 294 16.76 -10.34 0.74
C ALA A 294 18.20 -10.90 0.66
N ARG A 295 18.58 -11.26 -0.55
CA ARG A 295 19.97 -11.55 -0.95
C ARG A 295 20.40 -10.61 -2.06
N CYS A 296 21.70 -10.37 -2.17
CA CYS A 296 22.30 -9.65 -3.29
C CYS A 296 22.15 -10.46 -4.59
N VAL A 297 21.98 -9.78 -5.71
CA VAL A 297 21.98 -10.38 -7.06
C VAL A 297 22.94 -9.64 -7.98
N ASP A 298 23.84 -10.38 -8.62
CA ASP A 298 24.97 -9.78 -9.33
C ASP A 298 24.55 -9.11 -10.65
N TRP A 299 23.60 -9.69 -11.37
CA TRP A 299 23.15 -9.21 -12.68
C TRP A 299 22.55 -7.80 -12.66
N SER A 300 22.00 -7.35 -11.53
CA SER A 300 21.48 -5.98 -11.35
C SER A 300 22.25 -5.17 -10.32
N MET A 301 23.37 -5.69 -9.78
CA MET A 301 24.19 -4.95 -8.82
C MET A 301 24.84 -3.72 -9.45
N ALA A 302 25.26 -3.84 -10.71
CA ALA A 302 25.97 -2.77 -11.42
C ALA A 302 25.11 -1.53 -11.69
N VAL A 303 23.78 -1.67 -11.72
CA VAL A 303 22.87 -0.52 -11.95
C VAL A 303 22.50 0.21 -10.65
N TYR A 304 22.79 -0.36 -9.48
CA TYR A 304 22.49 0.27 -8.20
C TYR A 304 23.39 1.48 -7.94
N THR A 305 22.76 2.65 -7.74
CA THR A 305 23.46 3.94 -7.71
C THR A 305 23.84 4.44 -6.31
N GLN A 306 23.45 3.75 -5.23
CA GLN A 306 23.61 4.24 -3.85
C GLN A 306 24.77 3.60 -3.06
N GLY A 307 25.67 2.88 -3.76
CA GLY A 307 26.85 2.22 -3.19
C GLY A 307 26.66 0.71 -3.00
N ALA A 308 27.10 -0.08 -3.97
CA ALA A 308 26.95 -1.54 -3.98
C ALA A 308 27.66 -2.23 -2.79
N GLU A 309 28.74 -1.64 -2.29
CA GLU A 309 29.48 -2.08 -1.11
C GLU A 309 28.61 -2.10 0.15
N LYS A 310 27.66 -1.16 0.28
CA LYS A 310 26.71 -1.12 1.41
C LYS A 310 25.77 -2.32 1.38
N LEU A 311 25.29 -2.71 0.20
CA LEU A 311 24.44 -3.88 0.03
C LEU A 311 25.18 -5.16 0.43
N ARG A 312 26.43 -5.31 -0.04
CA ARG A 312 27.27 -6.47 0.33
C ARG A 312 27.56 -6.52 1.83
N ALA A 313 27.83 -5.38 2.45
CA ALA A 313 28.05 -5.29 3.90
C ALA A 313 26.78 -5.67 4.69
N ALA A 314 25.61 -5.18 4.27
CA ALA A 314 24.34 -5.50 4.90
C ALA A 314 24.01 -7.01 4.80
N GLU A 315 24.21 -7.62 3.62
CA GLU A 315 24.03 -9.06 3.43
C GLU A 315 25.01 -9.88 4.28
N ARG A 316 26.28 -9.49 4.33
CA ARG A 316 27.31 -10.17 5.13
C ARG A 316 26.93 -10.20 6.61
N SER A 317 26.52 -9.07 7.16
CA SER A 317 26.03 -8.97 8.54
C SER A 317 24.81 -9.88 8.80
N ALA A 318 23.91 -10.05 7.83
CA ALA A 318 22.77 -10.96 7.98
C ALA A 318 23.20 -12.44 7.93
N LYS A 319 24.17 -12.80 7.08
CA LYS A 319 24.77 -14.14 7.01
C LYS A 319 25.48 -14.52 8.30
N GLU A 320 26.31 -13.63 8.85
CA GLU A 320 27.05 -13.84 10.10
C GLU A 320 26.10 -14.08 11.28
N ARG A 321 24.98 -13.36 11.32
CA ARG A 321 23.94 -13.54 12.35
C ARG A 321 22.96 -14.67 12.07
N LYS A 322 23.08 -15.37 10.94
CA LYS A 322 22.19 -16.46 10.49
C LYS A 322 20.70 -16.10 10.58
N VAL A 323 20.32 -14.90 10.13
CA VAL A 323 18.93 -14.43 10.23
C VAL A 323 18.10 -14.82 9.00
N ARG A 324 16.85 -15.28 9.24
CA ARG A 324 15.80 -15.55 8.24
C ARG A 324 16.30 -16.47 7.11
N ILE A 325 16.46 -15.95 5.88
CA ILE A 325 16.89 -16.79 4.74
C ILE A 325 18.29 -17.40 4.95
N TRP A 326 19.06 -16.86 5.90
CA TRP A 326 20.40 -17.33 6.27
C TRP A 326 20.43 -18.27 7.48
N LYS A 327 19.28 -18.69 8.02
CA LYS A 327 19.21 -19.56 9.21
C LYS A 327 20.03 -20.85 9.05
N ASP A 328 20.02 -21.42 7.84
CA ASP A 328 20.71 -22.67 7.49
C ASP A 328 22.01 -22.40 6.70
N TYR A 329 22.52 -21.16 6.72
CA TYR A 329 23.73 -20.82 5.99
C TYR A 329 24.96 -21.53 6.57
N VAL A 330 25.67 -22.24 5.70
CA VAL A 330 26.96 -22.86 5.98
C VAL A 330 28.03 -22.04 5.26
N ALA A 331 28.93 -21.42 6.02
CA ALA A 331 30.06 -20.72 5.44
C ALA A 331 30.95 -21.70 4.67
N PRO A 332 31.44 -21.35 3.48
CA PRO A 332 32.47 -22.14 2.81
C PRO A 332 33.65 -22.31 3.77
N THR A 333 33.89 -23.54 4.24
CA THR A 333 35.13 -23.85 4.93
C THR A 333 36.24 -23.64 3.93
N ALA A 334 37.23 -22.82 4.30
CA ALA A 334 38.45 -22.68 3.53
C ALA A 334 39.22 -24.02 3.59
N ASN A 335 38.78 -25.00 2.81
CA ASN A 335 39.64 -26.10 2.39
C ASN A 335 40.60 -25.50 1.37
N LEU A 336 41.62 -24.80 1.88
CA LEU A 336 42.88 -24.67 1.18
C LEU A 336 43.37 -26.10 0.98
N ASP A 337 43.23 -26.60 -0.24
CA ASP A 337 43.78 -27.88 -0.62
C ASP A 337 45.28 -27.86 -0.27
N GLN A 338 45.71 -28.75 0.62
CA GLN A 338 47.10 -28.82 1.09
C GLN A 338 48.11 -29.06 -0.05
N LYS A 339 47.64 -29.36 -1.27
CA LYS A 339 48.44 -29.59 -2.47
C LYS A 339 49.04 -28.32 -3.09
N ASP A 340 48.54 -27.12 -2.79
CA ASP A 340 49.08 -25.87 -3.35
C ASP A 340 50.24 -25.27 -2.53
N ARG A 341 50.78 -26.00 -1.54
CA ARG A 341 51.94 -25.56 -0.72
C ARG A 341 53.31 -25.96 -1.27
N GLN A 342 53.42 -26.57 -2.45
CA GLN A 342 54.73 -26.86 -3.06
C GLN A 342 55.04 -25.92 -4.22
N PHE A 343 55.69 -24.80 -3.91
CA PHE A 343 56.44 -24.03 -4.89
C PHE A 343 57.82 -24.68 -5.08
N VAL A 344 58.02 -25.39 -6.18
CA VAL A 344 59.36 -25.82 -6.61
C VAL A 344 59.99 -24.70 -7.42
N ALA A 345 60.85 -23.91 -6.77
CA ALA A 345 61.70 -22.95 -7.48
C ALA A 345 62.87 -23.70 -8.13
N LYS A 346 62.94 -23.69 -9.46
CA LYS A 346 64.06 -24.24 -10.22
C LYS A 346 65.09 -23.14 -10.44
N VAL A 347 66.18 -23.15 -9.66
CA VAL A 347 67.34 -22.27 -9.88
C VAL A 347 68.08 -22.78 -11.12
N ARG A 348 68.23 -21.94 -12.14
CA ARG A 348 69.13 -22.20 -13.27
C ARG A 348 70.52 -21.68 -12.88
N SER A 349 71.48 -22.59 -12.80
CA SER A 349 72.92 -22.31 -12.73
C SER A 349 73.46 -21.81 -14.06
#